data_AF-A0AAV7XL45-F1
#
_entry.id   AF-A0AAV7XL45-F1
#
_cell.length_a   1.000
_cell.length_b   1.000
_cell.length_c   1.000
_cell.angle_alpha   90.00
_cell.angle_beta   90.00
_cell.angle_gamma   90.00
#
_symmetry.space_group_name_H-M   'P 1'
#
loop_
_entity.id
_entity.type
_entity.pdbx_description
1 polymer ?
#
loop_
_entity_poly.entity_id
_entity_poly.type
_entity_poly.pdbx_seq_one_letter_code
_entity_poly.pdbx_strand_id
1 'polypeptide(L)'
;MSFAERQAERMKKLRDLHLKRNEARQQNHQEVVEENKRQNLPANWEARKRRADWILKEEEDRTAVEANGEDYDRVKLLEISAVDAERLDRKKKKKNPDSGFADYEQATVRQYNRLVKGIKPDMEKYDEQRKKFGDAFYNEKNSILHGQFKDTKTGIDRMVDDLEKQVAKREKYSRRRMHNDDADIDYINERNMNFNKKLERFYGQHTAEIKQNLERGTAV
;
A
#
# COMPACT_ATOMS: atom_id res chain seq x y z
N MET A 1 -34.67 46.85 -50.39
CA MET A 1 -34.83 45.39 -50.25
C MET A 1 -36.27 45.03 -50.49
N SER A 2 -36.51 44.15 -51.46
CA SER A 2 -37.80 43.51 -51.71
C SER A 2 -38.24 42.69 -50.50
N PHE A 3 -39.55 42.50 -50.33
CA PHE A 3 -40.12 41.63 -49.29
C PHE A 3 -39.54 40.21 -49.35
N ALA A 4 -39.30 39.70 -50.55
CA ALA A 4 -38.69 38.38 -50.78
C ALA A 4 -37.24 38.30 -50.26
N GLU A 5 -36.45 39.36 -50.43
CA GLU A 5 -35.07 39.45 -49.94
C GLU A 5 -35.03 39.50 -48.42
N ARG A 6 -35.90 40.30 -47.79
CA ARG A 6 -36.04 40.36 -46.32
C ARG A 6 -36.48 39.01 -45.74
N GLN A 7 -37.36 38.27 -46.42
CA GLN A 7 -37.78 36.93 -46.02
C GLN A 7 -36.64 35.91 -46.17
N ALA A 8 -35.85 36.00 -47.25
CA ALA A 8 -34.68 35.15 -47.45
C ALA A 8 -33.59 35.39 -46.39
N GLU A 9 -33.31 36.65 -46.04
CA GLU A 9 -32.39 37.00 -44.95
C GLU A 9 -32.90 36.50 -43.58
N ARG A 10 -34.20 36.64 -43.31
CA ARG A 10 -34.83 36.10 -42.10
C ARG A 10 -34.68 34.57 -42.01
N MET A 11 -34.90 33.86 -43.12
CA MET A 11 -34.75 32.40 -43.19
C MET A 11 -33.29 31.95 -43.11
N LYS A 12 -32.34 32.74 -43.62
CA LYS A 12 -30.90 32.50 -43.44
C LYS A 12 -30.51 32.66 -41.97
N LYS A 13 -30.91 33.76 -41.33
CA LYS A 13 -30.68 33.99 -39.89
C LYS A 13 -31.30 32.90 -39.02
N LEU A 14 -32.48 32.40 -39.38
CA LEU A 14 -33.14 31.29 -38.68
C LEU A 14 -32.33 29.98 -38.80
N ARG A 15 -31.81 29.66 -39.99
CA ARG A 15 -30.92 28.50 -40.21
C ARG A 15 -29.63 28.63 -39.40
N ASP A 16 -29.01 29.80 -39.38
CA ASP A 16 -27.80 30.06 -38.59
C ASP A 16 -28.07 29.90 -37.09
N LEU A 17 -29.24 30.35 -36.61
CA LEU A 17 -29.67 30.12 -35.22
C LEU A 17 -29.90 28.64 -34.92
N HIS A 18 -30.48 27.87 -35.85
CA HIS A 18 -30.64 26.43 -35.68
C HIS A 18 -29.29 25.69 -35.65
N LEU A 19 -28.34 26.07 -36.50
CA LEU A 19 -26.98 25.52 -36.49
C LEU A 19 -26.28 25.81 -35.17
N LYS A 20 -26.28 27.07 -34.71
CA LYS A 20 -25.71 27.45 -33.41
C LYS A 20 -26.37 26.72 -32.25
N ARG A 21 -27.69 26.52 -32.29
CA ARG A 21 -28.41 25.74 -31.26
C ARG A 21 -27.99 24.27 -31.27
N ASN A 22 -27.80 23.68 -32.45
CA ASN A 22 -27.38 22.30 -32.58
C ASN A 22 -25.92 22.11 -32.14
N GLU A 23 -25.03 23.05 -32.49
CA GLU A 23 -23.65 23.09 -32.04
C GLU A 23 -23.58 23.21 -30.52
N ALA A 24 -24.31 24.16 -29.92
CA ALA A 24 -24.38 24.31 -28.47
C ALA A 24 -24.92 23.05 -27.78
N ARG A 25 -25.94 22.39 -28.37
CA ARG A 25 -26.47 21.12 -27.86
C ARG A 25 -25.40 20.01 -27.89
N GLN A 26 -24.62 19.93 -28.97
CA GLN A 26 -23.57 18.93 -29.13
C GLN A 26 -22.42 19.16 -28.15
N GLN A 27 -21.95 20.41 -28.01
CA GLN A 27 -20.91 20.79 -27.06
C GLN A 27 -21.35 20.50 -25.62
N ASN A 28 -22.58 20.92 -25.24
CA ASN A 28 -23.12 20.62 -23.92
C ASN A 28 -23.22 19.11 -23.66
N HIS A 29 -23.62 18.32 -24.66
CA HIS A 29 -23.67 16.87 -24.52
C HIS A 29 -22.28 16.26 -24.36
N GLN A 30 -21.28 16.73 -25.12
CA GLN A 30 -19.89 16.30 -24.98
C GLN A 30 -19.34 16.60 -23.60
N GLU A 31 -19.53 17.82 -23.09
CA GLU A 31 -19.10 18.22 -21.75
C GLU A 31 -19.77 17.38 -20.65
N VAL A 32 -21.09 17.12 -20.75
CA VAL A 32 -21.80 16.26 -19.79
C VAL A 32 -21.25 14.83 -19.81
N VAL A 33 -20.93 14.30 -21.00
CA VAL A 33 -20.32 12.97 -21.14
C VAL A 33 -18.90 12.95 -20.57
N GLU A 34 -18.10 13.99 -20.79
CA GLU A 34 -16.76 14.10 -20.22
C GLU A 34 -16.78 14.25 -18.70
N GLU A 35 -17.70 15.05 -18.16
CA GLU A 35 -17.89 15.19 -16.73
C GLU A 35 -18.31 13.86 -16.11
N ASN A 36 -19.26 13.14 -16.72
CA ASN A 36 -19.67 11.81 -16.28
C ASN A 36 -18.49 10.82 -16.31
N LYS A 37 -17.66 10.86 -17.36
CA LYS A 37 -16.40 10.09 -17.41
C LYS A 37 -15.49 10.46 -16.25
N ARG A 38 -15.26 11.75 -15.98
CA ARG A 38 -14.41 12.22 -14.87
C ARG A 38 -14.93 11.77 -13.51
N GLN A 39 -16.24 11.81 -13.29
CA GLN A 39 -16.88 11.33 -12.07
C GLN A 39 -16.76 9.80 -11.90
N ASN A 40 -16.82 9.05 -13.00
CA ASN A 40 -16.67 7.59 -12.99
C ASN A 40 -15.21 7.11 -12.93
N LEU A 41 -14.23 8.00 -13.02
CA LEU A 41 -12.84 7.61 -12.91
C LEU A 41 -12.52 7.19 -11.46
N PRO A 42 -11.73 6.12 -11.27
CA PRO A 42 -11.19 5.79 -9.97
C PRO A 42 -10.39 6.95 -9.38
N ALA A 43 -10.45 7.16 -8.06
CA ALA A 43 -9.72 8.22 -7.37
C ALA A 43 -8.18 8.17 -7.59
N ASN A 44 -7.64 7.03 -8.03
CA ASN A 44 -6.22 6.83 -8.34
C ASN A 44 -5.88 6.94 -9.84
N TRP A 45 -6.82 7.34 -10.69
CA TRP A 45 -6.64 7.37 -12.15
C TRP A 45 -5.46 8.24 -12.60
N GLU A 46 -5.34 9.46 -12.08
CA GLU A 46 -4.23 10.36 -12.44
C GLU A 46 -2.87 9.79 -12.04
N ALA A 47 -2.80 9.13 -10.89
CA ALA A 47 -1.57 8.45 -10.45
C ALA A 47 -1.24 7.27 -11.37
N ARG A 48 -2.26 6.52 -11.83
CA ARG A 48 -2.10 5.43 -12.80
C ARG A 48 -1.64 5.97 -14.15
N LYS A 49 -2.23 7.06 -14.64
CA LYS A 49 -1.83 7.73 -15.88
C LYS A 49 -0.39 8.22 -15.80
N ARG A 50 -0.03 8.98 -14.75
CA ARG A 50 1.35 9.45 -14.53
C ARG A 50 2.35 8.30 -14.50
N ARG A 51 1.98 7.16 -13.91
CA ARG A 51 2.83 5.97 -13.89
C ARG A 51 2.96 5.35 -15.29
N ALA A 52 1.89 5.28 -16.06
CA ALA A 52 1.93 4.81 -17.44
C ALA A 52 2.78 5.73 -18.32
N ASP A 53 2.59 7.04 -18.22
CA ASP A 53 3.39 8.04 -18.95
C ASP A 53 4.88 7.95 -18.57
N TRP A 54 5.18 7.70 -17.30
CA TRP A 54 6.56 7.49 -16.83
C TRP A 54 7.18 6.19 -17.38
N ILE A 55 6.43 5.08 -17.43
CA ILE A 55 6.89 3.82 -18.02
C ILE A 55 7.14 3.99 -19.52
N LEU A 56 6.21 4.62 -20.24
CA LEU A 56 6.34 4.88 -21.66
C LEU A 56 7.60 5.71 -21.95
N LYS A 57 7.79 6.79 -21.18
CA LYS A 57 8.98 7.62 -21.30
C LYS A 57 10.27 6.85 -20.99
N GLU A 58 10.26 5.99 -19.96
CA GLU A 58 11.42 5.16 -19.62
C GLU A 58 11.76 4.16 -20.74
N GLU A 59 10.75 3.59 -21.41
CA GLU A 59 10.95 2.73 -22.59
C GLU A 59 11.46 3.53 -23.80
N GLU A 60 10.90 4.71 -24.07
CA GLU A 60 11.37 5.62 -25.12
C GLU A 60 12.83 6.01 -24.91
N ASP A 61 13.19 6.47 -23.70
CA ASP A 61 14.56 6.84 -23.36
C ASP A 61 15.51 5.63 -23.48
N ARG A 62 15.06 4.43 -23.07
CA ARG A 62 15.85 3.20 -23.23
C ARG A 62 16.11 2.86 -24.69
N THR A 63 15.07 2.87 -25.52
CA THR A 63 15.21 2.57 -26.95
C THR A 63 16.10 3.60 -27.67
N ALA A 64 16.03 4.89 -27.27
CA ALA A 64 16.90 5.94 -27.81
C ALA A 64 18.38 5.73 -27.43
N VAL A 65 18.66 5.36 -26.17
CA VAL A 65 20.03 5.09 -25.70
C VAL A 65 20.59 3.81 -26.32
N GLU A 66 19.77 2.76 -26.44
CA GLU A 66 20.13 1.52 -27.13
C GLU A 66 20.42 1.75 -28.63
N ALA A 67 19.64 2.62 -29.30
CA ALA A 67 19.90 3.01 -30.69
C ALA A 67 21.23 3.74 -30.87
N ASN A 68 21.68 4.47 -29.84
CA ASN A 68 23.00 5.11 -29.80
C ASN A 68 24.13 4.14 -29.42
N GLY A 69 23.81 2.87 -29.07
CA GLY A 69 24.78 1.85 -28.68
C GLY A 69 25.30 1.98 -27.25
N GLU A 70 24.63 2.76 -26.41
CA GLU A 70 24.99 2.96 -25.00
C GLU A 70 24.13 2.09 -24.07
N ASP A 71 24.60 1.89 -22.84
CA ASP A 71 23.88 1.16 -21.79
C ASP A 71 22.98 2.14 -21.00
N TYR A 72 21.67 1.96 -21.09
CA TYR A 72 20.66 2.78 -20.43
C TYR A 72 20.89 2.93 -18.92
N ASP A 73 21.23 1.84 -18.23
CA ASP A 73 21.41 1.88 -16.77
C ASP A 73 22.62 2.73 -16.39
N ARG A 74 23.67 2.74 -17.23
CA ARG A 74 24.86 3.56 -17.02
C ARG A 74 24.57 5.05 -17.23
N VAL A 75 23.89 5.40 -18.32
CA VAL A 75 23.51 6.80 -18.62
C VAL A 75 22.62 7.36 -17.50
N LYS A 76 21.64 6.57 -17.06
CA LYS A 76 20.76 6.93 -15.94
C LYS A 76 21.52 7.14 -14.63
N LEU A 77 22.56 6.35 -14.35
CA LEU A 77 23.38 6.54 -13.15
C LEU A 77 24.22 7.83 -13.21
N LEU A 78 24.61 8.31 -14.39
CA LEU A 78 25.35 9.57 -14.56
C LEU A 78 24.48 10.79 -14.23
N GLU A 79 23.17 10.70 -14.48
CA GLU A 79 22.21 11.79 -14.18
C GLU A 79 21.87 11.88 -12.68
N ILE A 80 22.12 10.82 -11.90
CA ILE A 80 21.80 10.80 -10.47
C ILE A 80 22.87 11.56 -9.69
N SER A 81 22.47 12.66 -9.05
CA SER A 81 23.36 13.43 -8.16
C SER A 81 23.78 12.61 -6.94
N ALA A 82 24.95 12.89 -6.37
CA ALA A 82 25.43 12.24 -5.14
C ALA A 82 24.43 12.37 -3.97
N VAL A 83 23.73 13.51 -3.88
CA VAL A 83 22.70 13.77 -2.86
C VAL A 83 21.47 12.90 -3.08
N ASP A 84 21.05 12.72 -4.33
CA ASP A 84 19.93 11.85 -4.67
C ASP A 84 20.28 10.37 -4.49
N ALA A 85 21.51 9.97 -4.83
CA ALA A 85 22.02 8.64 -4.57
C ALA A 85 22.00 8.32 -3.06
N GLU A 86 22.47 9.23 -2.20
CA GLU A 86 22.45 9.03 -0.74
C GLU A 86 21.00 8.95 -0.21
N ARG A 87 20.11 9.80 -0.72
CA ARG A 87 18.69 9.77 -0.36
C ARG A 87 18.04 8.45 -0.78
N LEU A 88 18.33 7.94 -1.96
CA LEU A 88 17.85 6.65 -2.46
C LEU A 88 18.39 5.50 -1.62
N ASP A 89 19.67 5.53 -1.25
CA ASP A 89 20.30 4.53 -0.40
C ASP A 89 19.69 4.50 1.01
N ARG A 90 19.46 5.66 1.62
CA ARG A 90 18.75 5.78 2.92
C ARG A 90 17.32 5.21 2.85
N LYS A 91 16.63 5.34 1.71
CA LYS A 91 15.31 4.71 1.50
C LYS A 91 15.41 3.20 1.35
N LYS A 92 16.45 2.67 0.69
CA LYS A 92 16.68 1.22 0.53
C LYS A 92 17.00 0.52 1.85
N LYS A 93 17.74 1.18 2.77
CA LYS A 93 18.22 0.59 4.03
C LYS A 93 17.15 0.23 5.07
N LYS A 94 15.90 0.69 4.92
CA LYS A 94 14.83 0.45 5.91
C LYS A 94 13.98 -0.80 5.59
N LYS A 95 14.62 -1.93 5.30
CA LYS A 95 13.92 -3.23 5.14
C LYS A 95 14.18 -4.10 6.37
N ASN A 96 13.14 -4.39 7.15
CA ASN A 96 13.19 -5.39 8.23
C ASN A 96 12.29 -6.57 7.81
N PRO A 97 12.77 -7.41 6.85
CA PRO A 97 12.00 -8.57 6.40
C PRO A 97 11.75 -9.53 7.57
N ASP A 98 10.66 -10.30 7.49
CA ASP A 98 10.41 -11.37 8.43
C ASP A 98 11.24 -12.58 8.03
N SER A 99 12.21 -12.98 8.86
CA SER A 99 13.05 -14.15 8.62
C SER A 99 12.35 -15.47 8.92
N GLY A 100 11.10 -15.43 9.40
CA GLY A 100 10.36 -16.60 9.87
C GLY A 100 10.50 -16.80 11.37
N PHE A 101 9.69 -17.72 11.89
CA PHE A 101 9.70 -18.06 13.31
C PHE A 101 10.84 -19.04 13.60
N ALA A 102 11.82 -18.62 14.41
CA ALA A 102 12.88 -19.46 14.94
C ALA A 102 12.63 -19.81 16.40
N ASP A 103 12.49 -18.79 17.26
CA ASP A 103 12.24 -18.94 18.68
C ASP A 103 11.33 -17.81 19.22
N TYR A 104 10.67 -18.09 20.36
CA TYR A 104 9.82 -17.13 21.06
C TYR A 104 10.62 -15.94 21.59
N GLU A 105 11.85 -16.10 22.06
CA GLU A 105 12.66 -14.96 22.55
C GLU A 105 13.01 -14.00 21.41
N GLN A 106 13.38 -14.52 20.25
CA GLN A 106 13.67 -13.67 19.09
C GLN A 106 12.42 -12.92 18.62
N ALA A 107 11.26 -13.57 18.65
CA ALA A 107 9.99 -12.94 18.31
C ALA A 107 9.60 -11.83 19.31
N THR A 108 9.81 -12.05 20.61
CA THR A 108 9.53 -11.04 21.65
C THR A 108 10.49 -9.86 21.54
N VAL A 109 11.79 -10.09 21.32
CA VAL A 109 12.77 -9.02 21.10
C VAL A 109 12.40 -8.18 19.88
N ARG A 110 12.00 -8.81 18.77
CA ARG A 110 11.55 -8.09 17.55
C ARG A 110 10.29 -7.26 17.81
N GLN A 111 9.33 -7.80 18.54
CA GLN A 111 8.13 -7.08 18.96
C GLN A 111 8.50 -5.89 19.86
N TYR A 112 9.33 -6.10 20.88
CA TYR A 112 9.77 -5.08 21.82
C TYR A 112 10.47 -3.93 21.10
N ASN A 113 11.48 -4.21 20.27
CA ASN A 113 12.21 -3.19 19.50
C ASN A 113 11.28 -2.36 18.60
N ARG A 114 10.24 -3.00 18.03
CA ARG A 114 9.22 -2.31 17.25
C ARG A 114 8.34 -1.39 18.12
N LEU A 115 7.95 -1.83 19.32
CA LEU A 115 7.15 -1.03 20.25
C LEU A 115 7.96 0.15 20.77
N VAL A 116 9.19 -0.07 21.24
CA VAL A 116 10.10 0.98 21.70
C VAL A 116 10.32 2.06 20.65
N LYS A 117 10.50 1.66 19.38
CA LYS A 117 10.63 2.60 18.26
C LYS A 117 9.37 3.44 18.01
N GLY A 118 8.20 2.94 18.39
CA GLY A 118 6.91 3.62 18.24
C GLY A 118 6.58 4.57 19.39
N ILE A 119 7.19 4.37 20.57
CA ILE A 119 6.98 5.23 21.74
C ILE A 119 7.63 6.58 21.47
N LYS A 120 6.86 7.65 21.65
CA LYS A 120 7.34 9.04 21.60
C LYS A 120 7.26 9.62 23.02
N PRO A 121 8.40 9.77 23.71
CA PRO A 121 8.43 10.37 25.03
C PRO A 121 7.98 11.83 25.00
N ASP A 122 7.27 12.24 26.05
CA ASP A 122 6.86 13.62 26.28
C ASP A 122 7.93 14.29 27.16
N MET A 123 8.76 15.13 26.55
CA MET A 123 9.94 15.71 27.22
C MET A 123 9.53 16.77 28.26
N GLU A 124 8.41 17.46 28.07
CA GLU A 124 7.94 18.47 29.04
C GLU A 124 7.55 17.80 30.36
N LYS A 125 6.72 16.74 30.28
CA LYS A 125 6.36 15.94 31.46
C LYS A 125 7.57 15.29 32.11
N TYR A 126 8.55 14.86 31.32
CA TYR A 126 9.80 14.30 31.83
C TYR A 126 10.58 15.34 32.65
N ASP A 127 10.72 16.57 32.15
CA ASP A 127 11.43 17.64 32.85
C ASP A 127 10.68 18.13 34.10
N GLU A 128 9.35 18.16 34.07
CA GLU A 128 8.52 18.43 35.26
C GLU A 128 8.75 17.38 36.36
N GLN A 129 8.74 16.09 35.99
CA GLN A 129 9.01 14.99 36.92
C GLN A 129 10.44 15.06 37.45
N ARG A 130 11.41 15.35 36.58
CA ARG A 130 12.82 15.52 36.97
C ARG A 130 12.99 16.62 38.00
N LYS A 131 12.34 17.78 37.80
CA LYS A 131 12.37 18.89 38.78
C LYS A 131 11.68 18.53 40.10
N LYS A 132 10.57 17.80 40.03
CA LYS A 132 9.80 17.41 41.23
C LYS A 132 10.55 16.42 42.12
N PHE A 133 11.22 15.43 41.51
CA PHE A 133 11.92 14.38 42.24
C PHE A 133 13.40 14.70 42.52
N GLY A 134 13.99 15.65 41.80
CA GLY A 134 15.38 16.08 42.03
C GLY A 134 16.36 14.92 41.89
N ASP A 135 17.21 14.72 42.90
CA ASP A 135 18.19 13.63 42.93
C ASP A 135 17.52 12.24 43.00
N ALA A 136 16.35 12.15 43.62
CA ALA A 136 15.55 10.92 43.68
C ALA A 136 14.93 10.56 42.32
N PHE A 137 15.11 11.36 41.27
CA PHE A 137 14.71 10.97 39.92
C PHE A 137 15.61 9.85 39.35
N TYR A 138 16.91 9.88 39.68
CA TYR A 138 17.90 8.91 39.22
C TYR A 138 18.11 7.83 40.27
N ASN A 139 17.24 6.83 40.25
CA ASN A 139 17.23 5.80 41.28
C ASN A 139 18.24 4.70 41.01
N GLU A 140 19.03 4.40 42.03
CA GLU A 140 19.85 3.19 42.05
C GLU A 140 19.01 1.97 42.46
N LYS A 141 19.56 0.77 42.26
CA LYS A 141 18.90 -0.52 42.42
C LYS A 141 18.25 -0.76 43.79
N ASN A 142 18.67 -0.01 44.82
CA ASN A 142 18.21 -0.13 46.21
C ASN A 142 17.32 1.05 46.68
N SER A 143 17.00 2.01 45.80
CA SER A 143 16.12 3.14 46.16
C SER A 143 14.65 2.71 46.17
N ILE A 144 13.95 2.94 47.29
CA ILE A 144 12.54 2.57 47.43
C ILE A 144 11.66 3.77 47.04
N LEU A 145 11.21 3.78 45.79
CA LEU A 145 10.22 4.74 45.27
C LEU A 145 8.79 4.17 45.16
N HIS A 146 8.58 2.95 45.64
CA HIS A 146 7.30 2.27 45.47
C HIS A 146 6.17 3.06 46.19
N GLY A 147 5.18 3.50 45.44
CA GLY A 147 4.02 4.26 45.94
C GLY A 147 4.14 5.80 45.85
N GLN A 148 5.29 6.36 45.47
CA GLN A 148 5.42 7.81 45.28
C GLN A 148 4.89 8.30 43.93
N PHE A 149 4.83 7.41 42.93
CA PHE A 149 4.29 7.72 41.61
C PHE A 149 2.81 7.37 41.54
N LYS A 150 1.99 8.31 41.10
CA LYS A 150 0.60 8.06 40.70
C LYS A 150 0.47 8.38 39.22
N ASP A 151 0.10 7.36 38.45
CA ASP A 151 -0.12 7.50 37.02
C ASP A 151 -1.27 8.47 36.72
N THR A 152 -1.03 9.38 35.79
CA THR A 152 -2.11 10.24 35.29
C THR A 152 -3.10 9.40 34.47
N LYS A 153 -4.39 9.73 34.55
CA LYS A 153 -5.43 9.07 33.75
C LYS A 153 -5.08 9.03 32.25
N THR A 154 -4.59 10.15 31.71
CA THR A 154 -4.13 10.23 30.31
C THR A 154 -2.98 9.27 29.97
N GLY A 155 -2.11 8.95 30.92
CA GLY A 155 -1.04 7.97 30.72
C GLY A 155 -1.57 6.55 30.69
N ILE A 156 -2.55 6.24 31.55
CA ILE A 156 -3.25 4.97 31.58
C ILE A 156 -4.01 4.77 30.25
N ASP A 157 -4.76 5.76 29.79
CA ASP A 157 -5.52 5.68 28.53
C ASP A 157 -4.59 5.40 27.34
N ARG A 158 -3.42 6.07 27.26
CA ARG A 158 -2.41 5.82 26.22
C ARG A 158 -1.85 4.39 26.27
N MET A 159 -1.69 3.83 27.46
CA MET A 159 -1.20 2.46 27.65
C MET A 159 -2.26 1.43 27.23
N VAL A 160 -3.53 1.67 27.56
CA VAL A 160 -4.66 0.84 27.11
C VAL A 160 -4.76 0.86 25.58
N ASP A 161 -4.70 2.05 24.96
CA ASP A 161 -4.70 2.19 23.50
C ASP A 161 -3.57 1.39 22.82
N ASP A 162 -2.37 1.38 23.41
CA ASP A 162 -1.25 0.61 22.87
C ASP A 162 -1.48 -0.90 23.02
N LEU A 163 -2.01 -1.35 24.16
CA LEU A 163 -2.38 -2.75 24.37
C LEU A 163 -3.44 -3.21 23.37
N GLU A 164 -4.48 -2.42 23.12
CA GLU A 164 -5.51 -2.72 22.13
C GLU A 164 -4.91 -2.84 20.72
N LYS A 165 -4.00 -1.93 20.35
CA LYS A 165 -3.26 -2.02 19.07
C LYS A 165 -2.39 -3.28 19.00
N GLN A 166 -1.78 -3.69 20.10
CA GLN A 166 -1.00 -4.93 20.17
C GLN A 166 -1.89 -6.16 19.98
N VAL A 167 -3.06 -6.21 20.63
CA VAL A 167 -4.04 -7.29 20.49
C VAL A 167 -4.56 -7.36 19.05
N ALA A 168 -5.01 -6.24 18.48
CA ALA A 168 -5.50 -6.19 17.11
C ALA A 168 -4.43 -6.62 16.07
N LYS A 169 -3.14 -6.36 16.36
CA LYS A 169 -2.04 -6.83 15.52
C LYS A 169 -1.79 -8.34 15.68
N ARG A 170 -1.92 -8.88 16.89
CA ARG A 170 -1.79 -10.31 17.18
C ARG A 170 -2.89 -11.13 16.51
N GLU A 171 -4.13 -10.64 16.51
CA GLU A 171 -5.26 -11.27 15.81
C GLU A 171 -4.99 -11.41 14.30
N LYS A 172 -4.34 -10.42 13.69
CA LYS A 172 -4.00 -10.38 12.27
C LYS A 172 -2.72 -11.16 11.92
N TYR A 173 -2.09 -11.85 12.88
CA TYR A 173 -0.86 -12.61 12.65
C TYR A 173 -1.08 -13.77 11.68
N SER A 174 -2.18 -14.52 11.85
CA SER A 174 -2.60 -15.56 10.92
C SER A 174 -3.63 -14.99 9.94
N ARG A 175 -3.23 -14.82 8.68
CA ARG A 175 -4.13 -14.32 7.63
C ARG A 175 -4.80 -15.50 6.93
N ARG A 176 -6.14 -15.45 6.82
CA ARG A 176 -6.89 -16.39 5.99
C ARG A 176 -6.48 -16.20 4.53
N ARG A 177 -6.09 -17.30 3.87
CA ARG A 177 -5.90 -17.31 2.42
C ARG A 177 -7.28 -17.35 1.76
N MET A 178 -7.45 -16.62 0.66
CA MET A 178 -8.71 -16.68 -0.11
C MET A 178 -8.96 -18.12 -0.55
N HIS A 179 -10.21 -18.56 -0.43
CA HIS A 179 -10.66 -19.82 -0.99
C HIS A 179 -10.67 -19.70 -2.51
N ASN A 180 -10.17 -20.73 -3.20
CA ASN A 180 -10.24 -20.82 -4.65
C ASN A 180 -11.31 -21.85 -4.98
N ASP A 181 -12.43 -21.41 -5.56
CA ASP A 181 -13.57 -22.29 -5.85
C ASP A 181 -13.29 -23.26 -7.00
N ASP A 182 -12.30 -22.96 -7.85
CA ASP A 182 -11.89 -23.79 -8.98
C ASP A 182 -10.87 -24.89 -8.60
N ALA A 183 -10.44 -24.95 -7.33
CA ALA A 183 -9.49 -25.96 -6.90
C ALA A 183 -10.19 -27.31 -6.63
N ASP A 184 -9.54 -28.41 -7.04
CA ASP A 184 -10.04 -29.76 -6.76
C ASP A 184 -10.19 -29.98 -5.25
N ILE A 185 -11.38 -30.40 -4.84
CA ILE A 185 -11.74 -30.58 -3.43
C ILE A 185 -11.38 -32.00 -3.00
N ASP A 186 -10.32 -32.13 -2.19
CA ASP A 186 -9.85 -33.40 -1.62
C ASP A 186 -10.41 -33.70 -0.21
N TYR A 187 -11.39 -32.92 0.26
CA TYR A 187 -11.89 -32.95 1.64
C TYR A 187 -13.42 -32.94 1.74
N ILE A 188 -13.93 -33.52 2.82
CA ILE A 188 -15.38 -33.57 3.12
C ILE A 188 -15.78 -32.46 4.12
N ASN A 189 -14.87 -32.06 5.03
CA ASN A 189 -15.14 -31.03 6.05
C ASN A 189 -13.92 -30.12 6.27
N GLU A 190 -14.10 -28.99 6.97
CA GLU A 190 -13.03 -28.00 7.20
C GLU A 190 -11.85 -28.57 8.01
N ARG A 191 -12.13 -29.46 8.96
CA ARG A 191 -11.07 -30.10 9.76
C ARG A 191 -10.21 -31.02 8.91
N ASN A 192 -10.82 -31.75 7.98
CA ASN A 192 -10.16 -32.61 7.00
C ASN A 192 -9.35 -31.75 6.02
N MET A 193 -9.91 -30.66 5.50
CA MET A 193 -9.17 -29.70 4.66
C MET A 193 -7.88 -29.20 5.35
N ASN A 194 -7.98 -28.80 6.62
CA ASN A 194 -6.82 -28.31 7.37
C ASN A 194 -5.79 -29.42 7.64
N PHE A 195 -6.25 -30.67 7.79
CA PHE A 195 -5.38 -31.84 7.92
C PHE A 195 -4.68 -32.19 6.60
N ASN A 196 -5.39 -32.23 5.47
CA ASN A 196 -4.81 -32.42 4.13
C ASN A 196 -3.79 -31.31 3.82
N LYS A 197 -4.13 -30.04 4.10
CA LYS A 197 -3.19 -28.91 3.99
C LYS A 197 -1.95 -29.07 4.88
N LYS A 198 -2.06 -29.73 6.03
CA LYS A 198 -0.91 -30.05 6.88
C LYS A 198 -0.07 -31.13 6.23
N LEU A 199 -0.67 -32.22 5.75
CA LEU A 199 0.03 -33.29 5.05
C LEU A 199 0.77 -32.76 3.81
N GLU A 200 0.13 -31.93 2.99
CA GLU A 200 0.74 -31.38 1.78
C GLU A 200 2.00 -30.54 2.10
N ARG A 201 2.03 -29.82 3.22
CA ARG A 201 3.21 -29.04 3.64
C ARG A 201 4.42 -29.90 4.00
N PHE A 202 4.19 -31.10 4.56
CA PHE A 202 5.27 -31.99 5.01
C PHE A 202 5.65 -33.02 3.94
N TYR A 203 4.66 -33.60 3.29
CA TYR A 203 4.85 -34.74 2.38
C TYR A 203 4.74 -34.36 0.91
N GLY A 204 4.13 -33.23 0.55
CA GLY A 204 3.89 -32.85 -0.85
C GLY A 204 5.17 -32.79 -1.69
N GLN A 205 6.31 -32.40 -1.10
CA GLN A 205 7.60 -32.44 -1.78
C GLN A 205 8.06 -33.88 -2.10
N HIS A 206 7.76 -34.83 -1.23
CA HIS A 206 8.16 -36.23 -1.37
C HIS A 206 7.17 -37.05 -2.22
N THR A 207 5.88 -36.67 -2.23
CA THR A 207 4.81 -37.38 -2.96
C THR A 207 4.45 -36.71 -4.29
N ALA A 208 5.24 -35.73 -4.74
CA ALA A 208 4.96 -34.99 -5.98
C ALA A 208 4.86 -35.90 -7.21
N GLU A 209 5.72 -36.92 -7.31
CA GLU A 209 5.70 -37.89 -8.40
C GLU A 209 4.44 -38.77 -8.38
N ILE A 210 4.06 -39.27 -7.20
CA ILE A 210 2.84 -40.06 -7.02
C ILE A 210 1.60 -39.24 -7.42
N LYS A 211 1.56 -37.96 -7.02
CA LYS A 211 0.48 -37.04 -7.38
C LYS A 211 0.39 -36.82 -8.89
N GLN A 212 1.52 -36.58 -9.55
CA GLN A 212 1.55 -36.46 -11.01
C GLN A 212 1.11 -37.73 -11.72
N ASN A 213 1.49 -38.91 -11.22
CA ASN A 213 1.09 -40.18 -11.81
C ASN A 213 -0.43 -40.40 -11.68
N LEU A 214 -1.03 -40.02 -10.55
CA LEU A 214 -2.49 -40.03 -10.38
C LEU A 214 -3.19 -39.08 -11.35
N GLU A 215 -2.70 -37.85 -11.51
CA GLU A 215 -3.23 -36.86 -12.45
C GLU A 215 -3.08 -37.29 -13.91
N ARG A 216 -2.05 -38.08 -14.24
CA ARG A 216 -1.82 -38.69 -15.56
C ARG A 216 -2.59 -39.99 -15.80
N GLY A 217 -3.45 -40.41 -14.87
CA GLY A 217 -4.27 -41.61 -15.02
C GLY A 217 -3.55 -42.92 -14.69
N THR A 218 -2.62 -42.90 -13.74
CA THR A 218 -1.87 -44.07 -13.23
C THR A 218 -1.01 -44.82 -14.24
N ALA A 219 -0.75 -44.23 -15.40
CA ALA A 219 0.28 -44.68 -16.33
C ALA A 219 1.67 -44.40 -15.74
N VAL A 220 2.47 -45.45 -15.57
CA VAL A 220 3.92 -45.38 -15.28
C VAL A 220 4.65 -44.81 -16.50
#